data_AF-A0A5A5T6Z0-F1
#
_entry.id   AF-A0A5A5T6Z0-F1
#
_cell.length_a   1.000
_cell.length_b   1.000
_cell.length_c   1.000
_cell.angle_alpha   90.00
_cell.angle_beta   90.00
_cell.angle_gamma   90.00
#
_symmetry.space_group_name_H-M   'P 1'
#
loop_
_entity.id
_entity.type
_entity.pdbx_description
1 polymer ?
#
loop_
_entity_poly.entity_id
_entity_poly.type
_entity_poly.pdbx_seq_one_letter_code
_entity_poly.pdbx_strand_id
1 'polypeptide(L)'
;MLKENNTTPETYLPATRSLLYDIVTVINTVYQSTLEPTVEGKIPKRISKKLLPLLKGNVLRTEKEMDAYLALILDVLNNSGILTYIDPDPTDEKKKLYLAPGVGMETWQRMNSIKQAQFLLSAWARYSNWKDTAILPVESGRATFFFYDMSGSELRPLVLEQLRQCHENTWYRLEDFIRRIGIVYHTAERTNSPADFVELETEVTRPISLGRRNYETWVEHNTPVIANMFFTTLYETGLVEPGYHGKRLDRQHIDVLACVFRLTEDGKAILAIDKAIEPEDVKPVVIVQPNYEMLLLELHLPTLYRVLPFAQLKQIDQVSTFVLTQDSLANALKKGLRFEKDVLSVLQKVSQKELPQNVLYSLQDWAKHCKVAYLSPVLLIEVDNDALGQQLAADETLRSLNVRSLAPNLFTIQFSDPEQMNLPTFRDALEKLGVSLSVKAMLMRDVEDYDDDDDDDDDDDYHFFG
;
A
#
# COMPACT_ATOMS: atom_id res chain seq x y z
N MET A 1 -6.75 10.09 33.97
CA MET A 1 -7.08 8.98 33.05
C MET A 1 -8.38 9.31 32.34
N LEU A 2 -8.58 8.81 31.12
CA LEU A 2 -9.86 8.91 30.42
C LEU A 2 -10.93 8.21 31.27
N LYS A 3 -12.10 8.82 31.40
CA LYS A 3 -13.21 8.21 32.12
C LYS A 3 -13.88 7.18 31.21
N GLU A 4 -14.01 5.97 31.71
CA GLU A 4 -14.78 4.93 31.04
C GLU A 4 -16.25 5.33 31.00
N ASN A 5 -16.90 5.08 29.87
CA ASN A 5 -18.33 5.25 29.70
C ASN A 5 -19.00 3.90 29.93
N ASN A 6 -19.71 3.76 31.05
CA ASN A 6 -20.38 2.51 31.43
C ASN A 6 -21.64 2.22 30.61
N THR A 7 -22.02 3.12 29.68
CA THR A 7 -23.21 2.96 28.83
C THR A 7 -22.81 2.65 27.39
N THR A 8 -23.29 1.52 26.87
CA THR A 8 -23.22 1.17 25.45
C THR A 8 -24.03 2.18 24.62
N PRO A 9 -23.53 2.62 23.45
CA PRO A 9 -24.28 3.52 22.58
C PRO A 9 -25.57 2.89 22.03
N GLU A 10 -26.54 3.74 21.71
CA GLU A 10 -27.80 3.31 21.06
C GLU A 10 -27.56 2.84 19.62
N THR A 11 -26.54 3.37 18.95
CA THR A 11 -26.13 2.99 17.60
C THR A 11 -24.62 3.08 17.47
N TYR A 12 -23.98 2.11 16.83
CA TYR A 12 -22.55 2.14 16.54
C TYR A 12 -22.22 1.50 15.19
N LEU A 13 -21.05 1.85 14.66
CA LEU A 13 -20.49 1.26 13.45
C LEU A 13 -19.56 0.12 13.86
N PRO A 14 -19.86 -1.15 13.49
CA PRO A 14 -18.99 -2.28 13.80
C PRO A 14 -17.70 -2.16 13.01
N ALA A 15 -16.57 -2.48 13.63
CA ALA A 15 -15.27 -2.26 13.02
C ALA A 15 -15.15 -2.99 11.68
N THR A 16 -14.59 -2.30 10.69
CA THR A 16 -14.41 -2.80 9.34
C THR A 16 -12.95 -2.70 8.94
N ARG A 17 -12.54 -3.48 7.95
CA ARG A 17 -11.22 -3.37 7.31
C ARG A 17 -11.36 -2.96 5.86
N SER A 18 -12.33 -2.07 5.59
CA SER A 18 -12.68 -1.64 4.23
C SER A 18 -11.49 -1.09 3.47
N LEU A 19 -10.57 -0.38 4.13
CA LEU A 19 -9.37 0.14 3.47
C LEU A 19 -8.47 -1.00 2.93
N LEU A 20 -8.32 -2.10 3.68
CA LEU A 20 -7.57 -3.27 3.21
C LEU A 20 -8.28 -3.95 2.04
N TYR A 21 -9.61 -4.04 2.07
CA TYR A 21 -10.40 -4.57 0.95
C TYR A 21 -10.25 -3.74 -0.32
N ASP A 22 -10.20 -2.43 -0.16
CA ASP A 22 -10.04 -1.49 -1.28
C ASP A 22 -8.65 -1.58 -1.89
N ILE A 23 -7.61 -1.66 -1.06
CA ILE A 23 -6.23 -1.88 -1.51
C ILE A 23 -6.12 -3.18 -2.31
N VAL A 24 -6.73 -4.26 -1.81
CA VAL A 24 -6.78 -5.54 -2.54
C VAL A 24 -7.46 -5.38 -3.90
N THR A 25 -8.57 -4.64 -3.96
CA THR A 25 -9.33 -4.40 -5.19
C THR A 25 -8.50 -3.60 -6.20
N VAL A 26 -7.79 -2.57 -5.74
CA VAL A 26 -6.86 -1.76 -6.55
C VAL A 26 -5.72 -2.63 -7.08
N ILE A 27 -5.08 -3.42 -6.22
CA ILE A 27 -3.99 -4.32 -6.61
C ILE A 27 -4.46 -5.37 -7.63
N ASN A 28 -5.64 -5.98 -7.44
CA ASN A 28 -6.19 -6.90 -8.43
C ASN A 28 -6.40 -6.20 -9.77
N THR A 29 -6.90 -4.96 -9.78
CA THR A 29 -7.07 -4.18 -11.01
C THR A 29 -5.74 -3.98 -11.76
N VAL A 30 -4.65 -3.68 -11.04
CA VAL A 30 -3.29 -3.59 -11.60
C VAL A 30 -2.81 -4.92 -12.20
N TYR A 31 -3.14 -6.04 -11.57
CA TYR A 31 -2.83 -7.36 -12.13
C TYR A 31 -3.63 -7.66 -13.39
N GLN A 32 -4.91 -7.31 -13.40
CA GLN A 32 -5.85 -7.70 -14.46
C GLN A 32 -5.91 -6.72 -15.64
N SER A 33 -5.37 -5.51 -15.51
CA SER A 33 -5.41 -4.48 -16.55
C SER A 33 -4.15 -3.62 -16.55
N THR A 34 -3.74 -3.14 -17.72
CA THR A 34 -2.69 -2.11 -17.82
C THR A 34 -3.28 -0.77 -17.40
N LEU A 35 -2.70 -0.16 -16.38
CA LEU A 35 -3.11 1.15 -15.87
C LEU A 35 -2.13 2.22 -16.34
N GLU A 36 -2.41 2.80 -17.48
CA GLU A 36 -1.66 3.95 -18.01
C GLU A 36 -2.23 5.23 -17.39
N PRO A 37 -1.44 6.06 -16.68
CA PRO A 37 -1.93 7.33 -16.18
C PRO A 37 -2.23 8.29 -17.33
N THR A 38 -3.11 9.25 -17.08
CA THR A 38 -3.36 10.38 -17.98
C THR A 38 -2.16 11.33 -17.99
N VAL A 39 -2.18 12.32 -18.88
CA VAL A 39 -1.16 13.39 -18.94
C VAL A 39 -1.03 14.13 -17.59
N GLU A 40 -2.09 14.18 -16.79
CA GLU A 40 -2.08 14.75 -15.44
C GLU A 40 -1.61 13.76 -14.34
N GLY A 41 -1.10 12.59 -14.71
CA GLY A 41 -0.67 11.55 -13.77
C GLY A 41 -1.81 10.79 -13.08
N LYS A 42 -3.07 10.98 -13.51
CA LYS A 42 -4.26 10.38 -12.87
C LYS A 42 -4.69 9.08 -13.53
N ILE A 43 -5.46 8.24 -12.84
CA ILE A 43 -6.08 7.08 -13.48
C ILE A 43 -7.10 7.51 -14.55
N PRO A 44 -7.17 6.84 -15.72
CA PRO A 44 -8.17 7.10 -16.73
C PRO A 44 -9.60 6.96 -16.19
N LYS A 45 -10.48 7.92 -16.51
CA LYS A 45 -11.89 7.94 -16.04
C LYS A 45 -12.65 6.63 -16.28
N ARG A 46 -12.38 5.93 -17.38
CA ARG A 46 -12.99 4.62 -17.69
C ARG A 46 -12.67 3.57 -16.61
N ILE A 47 -11.45 3.59 -16.09
CA ILE A 47 -10.98 2.64 -15.07
C ILE A 47 -11.53 3.05 -13.72
N SER A 48 -11.45 4.34 -13.35
CA SER A 48 -12.06 4.85 -12.12
C SER A 48 -13.54 4.49 -12.05
N LYS A 49 -14.33 4.74 -13.12
CA LYS A 49 -15.76 4.39 -13.16
C LYS A 49 -16.07 2.89 -12.94
N LYS A 50 -15.15 2.00 -13.29
CA LYS A 50 -15.30 0.56 -13.03
C LYS A 50 -14.87 0.17 -11.63
N LEU A 51 -13.85 0.83 -11.10
CA LEU A 51 -13.24 0.53 -9.82
C LEU A 51 -14.03 1.11 -8.66
N LEU A 52 -14.49 2.36 -8.77
CA LEU A 52 -15.21 3.07 -7.70
C LEU A 52 -16.38 2.27 -7.12
N PRO A 53 -17.27 1.63 -7.91
CA PRO A 53 -18.39 0.86 -7.36
C PRO A 53 -17.98 -0.38 -6.56
N LEU A 54 -16.72 -0.82 -6.67
CA LEU A 54 -16.18 -1.98 -5.96
C LEU A 54 -15.52 -1.59 -4.62
N LEU A 55 -15.27 -0.31 -4.39
CA LEU A 55 -14.63 0.19 -3.16
C LEU A 55 -15.66 0.29 -2.03
N LYS A 56 -15.23 -0.14 -0.84
CA LYS A 56 -16.01 -0.20 0.41
C LYS A 56 -15.70 0.95 1.37
N GLY A 57 -14.61 1.69 1.18
CA GLY A 57 -14.28 2.91 1.93
C GLY A 57 -15.49 3.84 2.00
N ASN A 58 -15.65 4.52 3.15
CA ASN A 58 -16.95 5.00 3.64
C ASN A 58 -17.91 5.47 2.53
N VAL A 59 -19.07 4.81 2.53
CA VAL A 59 -20.20 4.78 1.56
C VAL A 59 -20.97 6.11 1.49
N LEU A 60 -20.24 7.22 1.56
CA LEU A 60 -20.73 8.58 1.78
C LEU A 60 -20.18 9.59 0.79
N ARG A 61 -19.32 9.14 -0.11
CA ARG A 61 -18.56 9.99 -1.00
C ARG A 61 -19.35 10.27 -2.28
N THR A 62 -19.41 11.54 -2.66
CA THR A 62 -19.74 11.93 -4.03
C THR A 62 -18.71 11.35 -5.00
N GLU A 63 -19.02 11.26 -6.31
CA GLU A 63 -18.06 10.76 -7.32
C GLU A 63 -16.71 11.49 -7.23
N LYS A 64 -16.73 12.80 -6.97
CA LYS A 64 -15.52 13.62 -6.76
C LYS A 64 -14.69 13.21 -5.54
N GLU A 65 -15.34 12.89 -4.43
CA GLU A 65 -14.66 12.46 -3.20
C GLU A 65 -14.15 11.02 -3.31
N MET A 66 -14.86 10.17 -4.07
CA MET A 66 -14.42 8.82 -4.38
C MET A 66 -13.16 8.82 -5.26
N ASP A 67 -13.08 9.70 -6.25
CA ASP A 67 -11.87 9.88 -7.07
C ASP A 67 -10.68 10.32 -6.20
N ALA A 68 -10.89 11.25 -5.26
CA ALA A 68 -9.85 11.68 -4.33
C ALA A 68 -9.38 10.55 -3.39
N TYR A 69 -10.29 9.69 -2.95
CA TYR A 69 -9.94 8.51 -2.15
C TYR A 69 -9.14 7.48 -2.95
N LEU A 70 -9.56 7.21 -4.19
CA LEU A 70 -8.80 6.31 -5.06
C LEU A 70 -7.39 6.85 -5.31
N ALA A 71 -7.26 8.15 -5.59
CA ALA A 71 -5.97 8.82 -5.73
C ALA A 71 -5.11 8.65 -4.46
N LEU A 72 -5.70 8.86 -3.28
CA LEU A 72 -5.01 8.64 -2.00
C LEU A 72 -4.48 7.21 -1.85
N ILE A 73 -5.30 6.18 -2.16
CA ILE A 73 -4.84 4.79 -2.08
C ILE A 73 -3.64 4.57 -3.00
N LEU A 74 -3.73 5.03 -4.24
CA LEU A 74 -2.67 4.85 -5.23
C LEU A 74 -1.39 5.57 -4.81
N ASP A 75 -1.50 6.79 -4.32
CA ASP A 75 -0.37 7.56 -3.83
C ASP A 75 0.31 6.84 -2.67
N VAL A 76 -0.46 6.30 -1.71
CA VAL A 76 0.08 5.52 -0.60
C VAL A 76 0.77 4.25 -1.09
N LEU A 77 0.17 3.52 -2.03
CA LEU A 77 0.75 2.29 -2.59
C LEU A 77 1.99 2.57 -3.44
N ASN A 78 2.02 3.70 -4.15
CA ASN A 78 3.16 4.12 -4.96
C ASN A 78 4.33 4.61 -4.09
N ASN A 79 4.06 5.48 -3.11
CA ASN A 79 5.09 6.00 -2.20
C ASN A 79 5.69 4.94 -1.28
N SER A 80 4.99 3.80 -1.12
CA SER A 80 5.49 2.64 -0.38
C SER A 80 6.21 1.61 -1.27
N GLY A 81 6.28 1.85 -2.59
CA GLY A 81 6.85 0.91 -3.55
C GLY A 81 6.08 -0.40 -3.69
N ILE A 82 4.85 -0.49 -3.15
CA ILE A 82 3.97 -1.65 -3.32
C ILE A 82 3.49 -1.68 -4.77
N LEU A 83 3.11 -0.52 -5.30
CA LEU A 83 2.94 -0.29 -6.72
C LEU A 83 4.03 0.68 -7.18
N THR A 84 4.39 0.63 -8.46
CA THR A 84 5.32 1.58 -9.06
C THR A 84 4.92 1.85 -10.50
N TYR A 85 5.16 3.06 -10.95
CA TYR A 85 5.11 3.36 -12.37
C TYR A 85 6.34 2.74 -13.05
N ILE A 86 6.10 1.98 -14.11
CA ILE A 86 7.13 1.38 -14.96
C ILE A 86 7.11 2.13 -16.28
N ASP A 87 8.24 2.75 -16.61
CA ASP A 87 8.47 3.27 -17.96
C ASP A 87 8.60 2.08 -18.90
N PRO A 88 7.75 1.95 -19.92
CA PRO A 88 7.91 0.88 -20.88
C PRO A 88 9.22 1.01 -21.64
N ASP A 89 9.65 -0.14 -22.19
CA ASP A 89 10.84 -0.29 -23.02
C ASP A 89 11.15 0.95 -23.88
N PRO A 90 12.33 1.59 -23.71
CA PRO A 90 12.70 2.80 -24.46
C PRO A 90 12.85 2.56 -25.97
N THR A 91 12.76 1.32 -26.44
CA THR A 91 12.77 0.98 -27.88
C THR A 91 11.38 1.01 -28.53
N ASP A 92 10.30 1.19 -27.75
CA ASP A 92 8.92 1.21 -28.24
C ASP A 92 8.20 2.48 -27.78
N GLU A 93 8.41 3.58 -28.52
CA GLU A 93 7.83 4.92 -28.28
C GLU A 93 6.29 4.93 -28.14
N LYS A 94 5.60 3.86 -28.54
CA LYS A 94 4.14 3.77 -28.45
C LYS A 94 3.63 3.30 -27.10
N LYS A 95 4.48 2.65 -26.30
CA LYS A 95 4.06 2.22 -24.96
C LYS A 95 4.17 3.40 -24.01
N LYS A 96 3.18 3.52 -23.13
CA LYS A 96 3.12 4.56 -22.11
C LYS A 96 3.50 4.02 -20.75
N LEU A 97 3.96 4.91 -19.87
CA LEU A 97 4.09 4.68 -18.43
C LEU A 97 2.86 3.91 -17.92
N TYR A 98 3.07 2.89 -17.11
CA TYR A 98 1.96 2.13 -16.54
C TYR A 98 2.25 1.68 -15.11
N LEU A 99 1.19 1.53 -14.32
CA LEU A 99 1.31 1.06 -12.94
C LEU A 99 1.43 -0.47 -12.90
N ALA A 100 2.37 -0.96 -12.10
CA ALA A 100 2.62 -2.38 -11.88
C ALA A 100 3.02 -2.65 -10.41
N PRO A 101 3.03 -3.91 -9.96
CA PRO A 101 3.60 -4.25 -8.66
C PRO A 101 5.07 -3.86 -8.57
N GLY A 102 5.45 -3.14 -7.51
CA GLY A 102 6.82 -2.73 -7.24
C GLY A 102 7.56 -3.68 -6.29
N VAL A 103 8.79 -3.34 -5.94
CA VAL A 103 9.65 -4.15 -5.04
C VAL A 103 9.05 -4.34 -3.65
N GLY A 104 8.29 -3.36 -3.16
CA GLY A 104 7.60 -3.42 -1.87
C GLY A 104 6.48 -4.46 -1.82
N MET A 105 5.98 -4.90 -2.98
CA MET A 105 4.91 -5.90 -3.07
C MET A 105 5.32 -7.24 -2.44
N GLU A 106 6.60 -7.64 -2.57
CA GLU A 106 7.06 -8.92 -2.03
C GLU A 106 6.93 -8.99 -0.50
N THR A 107 7.25 -7.88 0.16
CA THR A 107 7.15 -7.73 1.61
C THR A 107 5.69 -7.56 2.03
N TRP A 108 4.94 -6.70 1.33
CA TRP A 108 3.53 -6.44 1.61
C TRP A 108 2.68 -7.70 1.61
N GLN A 109 2.80 -8.54 0.57
CA GLN A 109 1.96 -9.74 0.41
C GLN A 109 2.18 -10.81 1.48
N ARG A 110 3.27 -10.74 2.27
CA ARG A 110 3.56 -11.69 3.36
C ARG A 110 3.02 -11.21 4.71
N MET A 111 2.59 -9.95 4.79
CA MET A 111 2.01 -9.39 6.01
C MET A 111 0.60 -9.91 6.22
N ASN A 112 0.30 -10.24 7.47
CA ASN A 112 -1.09 -10.47 7.88
C ASN A 112 -1.86 -9.15 7.94
N SER A 113 -3.17 -9.24 8.17
CA SER A 113 -4.07 -8.08 8.23
C SER A 113 -3.67 -7.03 9.27
N ILE A 114 -3.18 -7.46 10.45
CA ILE A 114 -2.71 -6.55 11.50
C ILE A 114 -1.47 -5.78 11.05
N LYS A 115 -0.47 -6.45 10.44
CA LYS A 115 0.74 -5.78 9.95
C LYS A 115 0.45 -4.83 8.78
N GLN A 116 -0.45 -5.20 7.87
CA GLN A 116 -0.88 -4.28 6.81
C GLN A 116 -1.60 -3.05 7.39
N ALA A 117 -2.48 -3.24 8.37
CA ALA A 117 -3.13 -2.12 9.05
C ALA A 117 -2.12 -1.25 9.82
N GLN A 118 -1.11 -1.84 10.47
CA GLN A 118 -0.01 -1.11 11.12
C GLN A 118 0.81 -0.27 10.16
N PHE A 119 1.11 -0.83 8.98
CA PHE A 119 1.79 -0.11 7.91
C PHE A 119 0.97 1.11 7.47
N LEU A 120 -0.32 0.91 7.19
CA LEU A 120 -1.22 2.00 6.78
C LEU A 120 -1.41 3.05 7.86
N LEU A 121 -1.52 2.64 9.12
CA LEU A 121 -1.65 3.57 10.25
C LEU A 121 -0.38 4.42 10.42
N SER A 122 0.79 3.81 10.21
CA SER A 122 2.08 4.51 10.23
C SER A 122 2.20 5.50 9.06
N ALA A 123 1.73 5.11 7.87
CA ALA A 123 1.65 6.00 6.72
C ALA A 123 0.68 7.17 6.99
N TRP A 124 -0.53 6.89 7.47
CA TRP A 124 -1.52 7.91 7.84
C TRP A 124 -0.97 8.93 8.84
N ALA A 125 -0.26 8.46 9.87
CA ALA A 125 0.30 9.33 10.91
C ALA A 125 1.33 10.33 10.39
N ARG A 126 2.04 10.01 9.29
CA ARG A 126 3.16 10.81 8.76
C ARG A 126 2.84 11.51 7.44
N TYR A 127 1.93 10.95 6.64
CA TYR A 127 1.67 11.42 5.30
C TYR A 127 0.70 12.61 5.31
N SER A 128 1.23 13.81 5.05
CA SER A 128 0.48 15.07 5.07
C SER A 128 -0.64 15.13 4.03
N ASN A 129 -0.47 14.44 2.90
CA ASN A 129 -1.46 14.36 1.83
C ASN A 129 -2.58 13.35 2.11
N TRP A 130 -2.45 12.51 3.14
CA TRP A 130 -3.59 11.73 3.60
C TRP A 130 -4.63 12.68 4.17
N LYS A 131 -5.83 12.73 3.60
CA LYS A 131 -6.93 13.59 4.08
C LYS A 131 -8.08 12.72 4.56
N ASP A 132 -8.48 12.94 5.81
CA ASP A 132 -9.66 12.32 6.39
C ASP A 132 -10.93 12.97 5.80
N THR A 133 -11.93 12.16 5.45
CA THR A 133 -13.18 12.66 4.87
C THR A 133 -14.00 13.42 5.92
N ALA A 134 -14.52 14.59 5.57
CA ALA A 134 -15.38 15.37 6.44
C ALA A 134 -16.80 14.77 6.49
N ILE A 135 -17.04 13.81 7.39
CA ILE A 135 -18.36 13.19 7.59
C ILE A 135 -19.21 14.03 8.54
N LEU A 136 -18.59 14.68 9.51
CA LEU A 136 -19.24 15.53 10.51
C LEU A 136 -19.30 16.97 10.01
N PRO A 137 -20.50 17.57 9.84
CA PRO A 137 -20.62 18.95 9.42
C PRO A 137 -20.06 19.88 10.50
N VAL A 138 -19.26 20.84 10.05
CA VAL A 138 -18.70 21.87 10.90
C VAL A 138 -19.74 22.97 11.04
N GLU A 139 -20.48 23.01 12.15
CA GLU A 139 -21.59 23.98 12.36
C GLU A 139 -21.16 25.46 12.44
N SER A 140 -19.88 25.80 12.29
CA SER A 140 -19.42 27.19 12.33
C SER A 140 -18.63 27.58 11.07
N GLY A 141 -19.08 28.66 10.42
CA GLY A 141 -18.42 29.25 9.24
C GLY A 141 -16.99 29.77 9.45
N ARG A 142 -16.40 29.58 10.65
CA ARG A 142 -14.97 29.82 10.93
C ARG A 142 -14.12 28.55 10.85
N ALA A 143 -14.69 27.37 11.08
CA ALA A 143 -13.95 26.12 11.14
C ALA A 143 -13.87 25.38 9.79
N THR A 144 -14.62 25.81 8.77
CA THR A 144 -14.44 25.34 7.38
C THR A 144 -13.09 25.73 6.79
N PHE A 145 -12.56 26.93 7.10
CA PHE A 145 -11.26 27.38 6.59
C PHE A 145 -10.10 26.54 7.15
N PHE A 146 -10.16 26.18 8.44
CA PHE A 146 -9.14 25.36 9.10
C PHE A 146 -9.19 23.87 8.73
N PHE A 147 -10.34 23.36 8.27
CA PHE A 147 -10.47 21.97 7.80
C PHE A 147 -9.65 21.68 6.56
N TYR A 148 -9.45 22.68 5.70
CA TYR A 148 -8.68 22.55 4.47
C TYR A 148 -7.20 22.89 4.67
N ASP A 149 -6.88 23.78 5.62
CA ASP A 149 -5.53 24.34 5.80
C ASP A 149 -4.68 23.61 6.86
N MET A 150 -5.29 23.03 7.90
CA MET A 150 -4.54 22.23 8.88
C MET A 150 -4.35 20.81 8.35
N SER A 151 -3.12 20.46 7.96
CA SER A 151 -2.73 19.05 7.90
C SER A 151 -2.86 18.47 9.30
N GLY A 152 -3.97 17.80 9.60
CA GLY A 152 -4.18 17.10 10.87
C GLY A 152 -3.07 16.09 11.23
N SER A 153 -2.04 15.92 10.38
CA SER A 153 -0.81 15.17 10.61
C SER A 153 -0.15 15.46 11.94
N GLU A 154 -0.20 16.68 12.48
CA GLU A 154 0.40 16.97 13.80
C GLU A 154 -0.41 16.36 14.95
N LEU A 155 -1.73 16.24 14.78
CA LEU A 155 -2.63 15.66 15.78
C LEU A 155 -2.63 14.13 15.73
N ARG A 156 -2.37 13.52 14.58
CA ARG A 156 -2.44 12.06 14.40
C ARG A 156 -1.53 11.29 15.37
N PRO A 157 -0.24 11.64 15.55
CA PRO A 157 0.60 10.99 16.55
C PRO A 157 0.03 11.08 17.96
N LEU A 158 -0.52 12.24 18.33
CA LEU A 158 -1.13 12.45 19.65
C LEU A 158 -2.39 11.59 19.83
N VAL A 159 -3.23 11.50 18.80
CA VAL A 159 -4.41 10.61 18.78
C VAL A 159 -3.99 9.16 18.99
N LEU A 160 -2.99 8.68 18.25
CA LEU A 160 -2.50 7.30 18.39
C LEU A 160 -1.92 7.03 19.78
N GLU A 161 -1.16 7.99 20.31
CA GLU A 161 -0.57 7.86 21.65
C GLU A 161 -1.63 7.84 22.74
N GLN A 162 -2.68 8.66 22.66
CA GLN A 162 -3.79 8.58 23.60
C GLN A 162 -4.63 7.30 23.43
N LEU A 163 -4.80 6.80 22.19
CA LEU A 163 -5.49 5.52 21.96
C LEU A 163 -4.74 4.32 22.57
N ARG A 164 -3.40 4.35 22.60
CA ARG A 164 -2.59 3.31 23.27
C ARG A 164 -2.92 3.16 24.75
N GLN A 165 -3.33 4.26 25.41
CA GLN A 165 -3.72 4.28 26.82
C GLN A 165 -5.13 3.73 27.08
N CYS A 166 -5.93 3.52 26.04
CA CYS A 166 -7.27 2.96 26.16
C CYS A 166 -7.25 1.44 26.36
N HIS A 167 -8.24 0.92 27.08
CA HIS A 167 -8.52 -0.50 27.18
C HIS A 167 -9.37 -0.94 25.98
N GLU A 168 -9.06 -2.13 25.45
CA GLU A 168 -9.87 -2.74 24.41
C GLU A 168 -11.29 -3.05 24.92
N ASN A 169 -12.26 -3.06 24.01
CA ASN A 169 -13.66 -3.33 24.29
C ASN A 169 -14.33 -2.42 25.33
N THR A 170 -13.70 -1.29 25.68
CA THR A 170 -14.24 -0.29 26.61
C THR A 170 -14.71 0.96 25.88
N TRP A 171 -15.91 1.45 26.20
CA TRP A 171 -16.47 2.66 25.59
C TRP A 171 -15.93 3.93 26.27
N TYR A 172 -15.58 4.94 25.48
CA TYR A 172 -15.10 6.24 25.92
C TYR A 172 -15.90 7.35 25.26
N ARG A 173 -16.09 8.48 25.96
CA ARG A 173 -16.68 9.68 25.36
C ARG A 173 -15.65 10.36 24.48
N LEU A 174 -16.02 10.66 23.23
CA LEU A 174 -15.12 11.29 22.27
C LEU A 174 -14.72 12.71 22.70
N GLU A 175 -15.65 13.45 23.32
CA GLU A 175 -15.37 14.76 23.90
C GLU A 175 -14.25 14.71 24.95
N ASP A 176 -14.32 13.78 25.90
CA ASP A 176 -13.33 13.63 26.96
C ASP A 176 -11.94 13.28 26.39
N PHE A 177 -11.93 12.48 25.32
CA PHE A 177 -10.73 12.12 24.59
C PHE A 177 -10.10 13.32 23.87
N ILE A 178 -10.90 14.12 23.15
CA ILE A 178 -10.43 15.33 22.46
C ILE A 178 -9.87 16.34 23.45
N ARG A 179 -10.57 16.58 24.57
CA ARG A 179 -10.10 17.45 25.65
C ARG A 179 -8.76 16.98 26.21
N ARG A 180 -8.59 15.67 26.39
CA ARG A 180 -7.32 15.08 26.83
C ARG A 180 -6.19 15.34 25.84
N ILE A 181 -6.43 15.21 24.53
CA ILE A 181 -5.44 15.56 23.49
C ILE A 181 -5.04 17.03 23.62
N GLY A 182 -6.00 17.94 23.78
CA GLY A 182 -5.70 19.37 23.94
C GLY A 182 -4.80 19.69 25.14
N ILE A 183 -5.00 18.99 26.27
CA ILE A 183 -4.12 19.14 27.45
C ILE A 183 -2.69 18.69 27.11
N VAL A 184 -2.53 17.54 26.45
CA VAL A 184 -1.21 16.99 26.07
C VAL A 184 -0.52 17.89 25.05
N TYR A 185 -1.23 18.30 24.00
CA TYR A 185 -0.74 19.18 22.95
C TYR A 185 -0.11 20.46 23.53
N HIS A 186 -0.83 21.15 24.41
CA HIS A 186 -0.33 22.39 25.02
C HIS A 186 0.74 22.20 26.10
N THR A 187 0.80 21.02 26.73
CA THR A 187 1.88 20.71 27.68
C THR A 187 3.19 20.47 26.92
N ALA A 188 3.13 19.81 25.75
CA ALA A 188 4.30 19.55 24.91
C ALA A 188 4.86 20.84 24.25
N GLU A 189 3.99 21.77 23.81
CA GLU A 189 4.43 23.07 23.27
C GLU A 189 5.22 23.90 24.31
N ARG A 190 4.89 23.77 25.60
CA ARG A 190 5.62 24.46 26.68
C ARG A 190 6.99 23.87 26.95
N THR A 191 7.15 22.55 26.88
CA THR A 191 8.45 21.89 27.14
C THR A 191 9.53 22.22 26.09
N ASN A 192 9.13 22.70 24.91
CA ASN A 192 10.05 23.24 23.90
C ASN A 192 10.36 24.74 24.11
N SER A 193 9.83 25.37 25.17
CA SER A 193 10.21 26.70 25.63
C SER A 193 11.12 26.55 26.87
N PRO A 194 12.38 27.04 26.87
CA PRO A 194 13.38 26.75 27.91
C PRO A 194 13.08 27.24 29.35
N ALA A 195 11.90 27.81 29.64
CA ALA A 195 11.66 28.57 30.86
C ALA A 195 10.82 27.89 31.96
N ASP A 196 10.04 26.84 31.66
CA ASP A 196 8.96 26.38 32.56
C ASP A 196 9.16 24.95 33.13
N PHE A 197 10.38 24.58 33.52
CA PHE A 197 10.64 23.35 34.29
C PHE A 197 10.44 23.58 35.79
N VAL A 198 9.19 23.64 36.27
CA VAL A 198 8.89 23.48 37.70
C VAL A 198 7.62 22.63 37.87
N GLU A 199 7.82 21.44 38.45
CA GLU A 199 6.85 20.58 39.14
C GLU A 199 5.64 20.03 38.37
N LEU A 200 5.82 18.83 37.79
CA LEU A 200 4.75 17.97 37.26
C LEU A 200 4.74 16.65 38.02
N GLU A 201 4.20 16.61 39.24
CA GLU A 201 3.90 15.31 39.88
C GLU A 201 2.61 15.21 40.69
N THR A 202 1.84 16.28 40.91
CA THR A 202 0.55 16.15 41.61
C THR A 202 -0.50 17.12 41.04
N GLU A 203 -1.69 16.60 40.76
CA GLU A 203 -2.91 17.33 40.31
C GLU A 203 -3.03 17.75 38.82
N VAL A 204 -3.09 16.76 37.91
CA VAL A 204 -3.56 16.95 36.51
C VAL A 204 -5.10 17.09 36.44
N THR A 205 -5.67 18.12 37.07
CA THR A 205 -7.11 18.44 36.98
C THR A 205 -7.44 19.88 36.61
N ARG A 206 -6.44 20.75 36.40
CA ARG A 206 -6.66 22.08 35.82
C ARG A 206 -5.73 22.29 34.63
N PRO A 207 -6.20 22.90 33.52
CA PRO A 207 -5.32 23.33 32.44
C PRO A 207 -4.41 24.43 33.01
N ILE A 208 -3.21 24.05 33.44
CA ILE A 208 -2.24 24.96 34.03
C ILE A 208 -1.64 25.77 32.86
N SER A 209 -2.01 27.06 32.86
CA SER A 209 -1.43 28.23 32.18
C SER A 209 -1.62 28.45 30.67
N LEU A 210 -2.70 27.96 30.03
CA LEU A 210 -3.34 28.72 28.92
C LEU A 210 -4.53 29.48 29.49
N GLY A 211 -4.74 30.73 29.08
CA GLY A 211 -6.01 31.40 29.34
C GLY A 211 -7.14 30.49 28.86
N ARG A 212 -8.11 30.17 29.73
CA ARG A 212 -9.21 29.22 29.47
C ARG A 212 -9.83 29.38 28.08
N ARG A 213 -9.90 30.63 27.60
CA ARG A 213 -10.40 31.00 26.28
C ARG A 213 -9.62 30.37 25.11
N ASN A 214 -8.30 30.31 25.18
CA ASN A 214 -7.46 29.75 24.12
C ASN A 214 -7.59 28.22 24.03
N TYR A 215 -7.67 27.54 25.18
CA TYR A 215 -7.90 26.09 25.23
C TYR A 215 -9.28 25.71 24.69
N GLU A 216 -10.35 26.37 25.15
CA GLU A 216 -11.70 26.07 24.63
C GLU A 216 -11.80 26.37 23.12
N THR A 217 -11.15 27.45 22.66
CA THR A 217 -11.07 27.76 21.22
C THR A 217 -10.32 26.64 20.44
N TRP A 218 -9.23 26.10 21.01
CA TRP A 218 -8.51 24.97 20.40
C TRP A 218 -9.40 23.73 20.33
N VAL A 219 -10.12 23.40 21.41
CA VAL A 219 -11.03 22.25 21.45
C VAL A 219 -12.12 22.41 20.40
N GLU A 220 -12.78 23.57 20.34
CA GLU A 220 -13.81 23.87 19.33
C GLU A 220 -13.30 23.68 17.89
N HIS A 221 -12.09 24.19 17.57
CA HIS A 221 -11.54 24.07 16.22
C HIS A 221 -11.12 22.65 15.84
N ASN A 222 -10.53 21.90 16.77
CA ASN A 222 -9.96 20.58 16.46
C ASN A 222 -10.94 19.42 16.65
N THR A 223 -12.08 19.68 17.31
CA THR A 223 -13.11 18.67 17.57
C THR A 223 -13.59 17.98 16.30
N PRO A 224 -14.02 18.67 15.23
CA PRO A 224 -14.55 17.97 14.06
C PRO A 224 -13.42 17.27 13.27
N VAL A 225 -12.18 17.79 13.30
CA VAL A 225 -11.01 17.15 12.66
C VAL A 225 -10.72 15.80 13.30
N ILE A 226 -10.54 15.78 14.63
CA ILE A 226 -10.27 14.55 15.37
C ILE A 226 -11.46 13.60 15.26
N ALA A 227 -12.69 14.11 15.41
CA ALA A 227 -13.86 13.26 15.30
C ALA A 227 -13.97 12.61 13.92
N ASN A 228 -13.70 13.32 12.82
CA ASN A 228 -13.69 12.71 11.49
C ASN A 228 -12.68 11.56 11.37
N MET A 229 -11.48 11.66 11.96
CA MET A 229 -10.50 10.55 11.99
C MET A 229 -11.11 9.25 12.56
N PHE A 230 -11.94 9.35 13.60
CA PHE A 230 -12.61 8.20 14.23
C PHE A 230 -13.66 7.55 13.34
N PHE A 231 -14.36 8.34 12.51
CA PHE A 231 -15.39 7.85 11.61
C PHE A 231 -14.85 7.50 10.21
N THR A 232 -13.61 7.88 9.89
CA THR A 232 -12.91 7.56 8.63
C THR A 232 -11.76 6.59 8.86
N THR A 233 -10.50 7.05 8.86
CA THR A 233 -9.32 6.19 8.75
C THR A 233 -9.20 5.21 9.91
N LEU A 234 -9.48 5.64 11.15
CA LEU A 234 -9.38 4.75 12.32
C LEU A 234 -10.47 3.67 12.30
N TYR A 235 -11.66 3.99 11.79
CA TYR A 235 -12.74 3.03 11.59
C TYR A 235 -12.47 2.09 10.40
N GLU A 236 -12.03 2.63 9.26
CA GLU A 236 -11.77 1.90 8.00
C GLU A 236 -10.58 0.94 8.09
N THR A 237 -9.66 1.19 9.03
CA THR A 237 -8.55 0.28 9.39
C THR A 237 -8.94 -0.76 10.44
N GLY A 238 -10.13 -0.65 11.03
CA GLY A 238 -10.64 -1.54 12.07
C GLY A 238 -10.10 -1.25 13.47
N LEU A 239 -9.44 -0.11 13.66
CA LEU A 239 -8.83 0.29 14.92
C LEU A 239 -9.89 0.56 15.99
N VAL A 240 -10.97 1.24 15.61
CA VAL A 240 -12.01 1.69 16.53
C VAL A 240 -13.41 1.38 16.01
N GLU A 241 -14.35 1.26 16.94
CA GLU A 241 -15.79 1.27 16.68
C GLU A 241 -16.36 2.59 17.18
N PRO A 242 -16.72 3.52 16.28
CA PRO A 242 -17.36 4.75 16.68
C PRO A 242 -18.87 4.50 16.91
N GLY A 243 -19.42 5.17 17.92
CA GLY A 243 -20.82 5.09 18.31
C GLY A 243 -21.41 6.44 18.66
N TYR A 244 -22.74 6.44 18.83
CA TYR A 244 -23.52 7.65 19.07
C TYR A 244 -24.66 7.38 20.06
N HIS A 245 -24.86 8.29 21.00
CA HIS A 245 -26.02 8.32 21.89
C HIS A 245 -27.09 9.27 21.33
N GLY A 246 -28.06 8.72 20.59
CA GLY A 246 -29.20 9.47 20.08
C GLY A 246 -29.96 8.74 18.96
N LYS A 247 -31.23 9.13 18.78
CA LYS A 247 -32.24 8.39 17.99
C LYS A 247 -31.91 8.14 16.51
N ARG A 248 -30.89 8.80 15.94
CA ARG A 248 -30.47 8.59 14.55
C ARG A 248 -29.09 9.18 14.30
N LEU A 249 -28.24 8.44 13.58
CA LEU A 249 -27.06 9.00 12.93
C LEU A 249 -27.52 9.81 11.71
N ASP A 250 -28.13 10.98 11.95
CA ASP A 250 -28.40 11.93 10.88
C ASP A 250 -27.09 12.63 10.53
N ARG A 251 -26.54 12.28 9.37
CA ARG A 251 -25.25 12.75 8.83
C ARG A 251 -25.16 14.27 8.71
N GLN A 252 -26.27 14.99 8.80
CA GLN A 252 -26.31 16.46 8.74
C GLN A 252 -26.19 17.15 10.11
N HIS A 253 -26.35 16.42 11.23
CA HIS A 253 -26.33 17.00 12.58
C HIS A 253 -25.80 15.99 13.61
N ILE A 254 -24.53 15.59 13.48
CA ILE A 254 -23.90 14.73 14.48
C ILE A 254 -23.31 15.61 15.58
N ASP A 255 -23.88 15.51 16.78
CA ASP A 255 -23.35 16.17 17.98
C ASP A 255 -22.15 15.39 18.52
N VAL A 256 -20.95 15.96 18.44
CA VAL A 256 -19.72 15.31 18.93
C VAL A 256 -19.78 15.02 20.44
N LEU A 257 -20.59 15.77 21.22
CA LEU A 257 -20.80 15.51 22.64
C LEU A 257 -21.54 14.20 22.92
N ALA A 258 -22.29 13.72 21.94
CA ALA A 258 -23.01 12.45 21.95
C ALA A 258 -22.21 11.30 21.29
N CYS A 259 -21.05 11.60 20.69
CA CYS A 259 -20.16 10.59 20.12
C CYS A 259 -19.37 9.84 21.20
N VAL A 260 -19.27 8.54 21.01
CA VAL A 260 -18.45 7.63 21.80
C VAL A 260 -17.61 6.78 20.87
N PHE A 261 -16.58 6.13 21.40
CA PHE A 261 -15.82 5.15 20.63
C PHE A 261 -15.35 4.04 21.54
N ARG A 262 -14.95 2.93 20.92
CA ARG A 262 -14.33 1.79 21.58
C ARG A 262 -13.14 1.32 20.78
N LEU A 263 -12.04 1.02 21.48
CA LEU A 263 -10.87 0.39 20.86
C LEU A 263 -11.17 -1.10 20.66
N THR A 264 -10.94 -1.63 19.46
CA THR A 264 -11.12 -3.07 19.20
C THR A 264 -9.93 -3.89 19.71
N GLU A 265 -10.10 -5.21 19.86
CA GLU A 265 -8.98 -6.12 20.17
C GLU A 265 -7.91 -6.06 19.08
N ASP A 266 -8.32 -6.10 17.83
CA ASP A 266 -7.44 -5.90 16.67
C ASP A 266 -6.78 -4.52 16.72
N GLY A 267 -7.51 -3.48 17.10
CA GLY A 267 -7.01 -2.12 17.25
C GLY A 267 -5.90 -2.05 18.28
N LYS A 268 -6.04 -2.75 19.41
CA LYS A 268 -4.96 -2.85 20.39
C LYS A 268 -3.72 -3.53 19.80
N ALA A 269 -3.91 -4.61 19.05
CA ALA A 269 -2.82 -5.29 18.35
C ALA A 269 -2.16 -4.40 17.28
N ILE A 270 -2.95 -3.63 16.52
CA ILE A 270 -2.45 -2.66 15.54
C ILE A 270 -1.64 -1.57 16.24
N LEU A 271 -2.07 -1.02 17.37
CA LEU A 271 -1.33 0.02 18.08
C LEU A 271 0.01 -0.46 18.67
N ALA A 272 0.20 -1.77 18.85
CA ALA A 272 1.44 -2.40 19.27
C ALA A 272 2.46 -2.54 18.11
N ILE A 273 2.75 -1.42 17.44
CA ILE A 273 3.57 -1.33 16.21
C ILE A 273 4.97 -1.96 16.42
N ASP A 274 5.54 -1.85 17.62
CA ASP A 274 6.89 -2.30 17.94
C ASP A 274 7.02 -3.81 18.14
N LYS A 275 5.90 -4.54 18.18
CA LYS A 275 5.96 -6.01 18.26
C LYS A 275 6.21 -6.57 16.86
N ALA A 276 7.35 -7.23 16.68
CA ALA A 276 7.59 -8.02 15.47
C ALA A 276 6.47 -9.06 15.34
N ILE A 277 5.78 -9.04 14.19
CA ILE A 277 4.84 -10.10 13.81
C ILE A 277 5.52 -10.79 12.65
N GLU A 278 5.69 -12.09 12.78
CA GLU A 278 6.29 -12.93 11.77
C GLU A 278 5.46 -12.89 10.47
N PRO A 279 6.11 -12.98 9.29
CA PRO A 279 5.39 -13.15 8.04
C PRO A 279 4.47 -14.37 8.13
N GLU A 280 3.27 -14.24 7.58
CA GLU A 280 2.28 -15.30 7.62
C GLU A 280 2.34 -16.13 6.34
N ASP A 281 2.57 -17.43 6.51
CA ASP A 281 2.56 -18.38 5.39
C ASP A 281 1.16 -18.58 4.82
N VAL A 282 1.09 -18.92 3.54
CA VAL A 282 -0.19 -19.24 2.89
C VAL A 282 -0.88 -20.43 3.56
N LYS A 283 -2.21 -20.34 3.67
CA LYS A 283 -3.07 -21.38 4.24
C LYS A 283 -3.97 -22.01 3.16
N PRO A 284 -4.30 -23.32 3.30
CA PRO A 284 -5.29 -23.97 2.46
C PRO A 284 -6.70 -23.54 2.87
N VAL A 285 -7.13 -22.35 2.42
CA VAL A 285 -8.42 -21.73 2.80
C VAL A 285 -9.30 -21.42 1.59
N VAL A 286 -8.86 -21.83 0.40
CA VAL A 286 -9.59 -21.62 -0.86
C VAL A 286 -10.32 -22.90 -1.25
N ILE A 287 -11.56 -22.77 -1.71
CA ILE A 287 -12.28 -23.85 -2.40
C ILE A 287 -12.38 -23.46 -3.87
N VAL A 288 -11.79 -24.29 -4.74
CA VAL A 288 -11.93 -24.15 -6.19
C VAL A 288 -13.12 -24.99 -6.66
N GLN A 289 -14.09 -24.34 -7.29
CA GLN A 289 -15.32 -24.96 -7.75
C GLN A 289 -15.22 -25.37 -9.23
N PRO A 290 -15.98 -26.39 -9.69
CA PRO A 290 -15.98 -26.83 -11.08
C PRO A 290 -16.41 -25.75 -12.10
N ASN A 291 -17.08 -24.68 -11.66
CA ASN A 291 -17.48 -23.54 -12.49
C ASN A 291 -16.40 -22.43 -12.57
N TYR A 292 -15.15 -22.74 -12.21
CA TYR A 292 -13.99 -21.82 -12.19
C TYR A 292 -14.04 -20.72 -11.12
N GLU A 293 -15.03 -20.76 -10.22
CA GLU A 293 -15.09 -19.86 -9.08
C GLU A 293 -14.18 -20.37 -7.96
N MET A 294 -13.51 -19.43 -7.29
CA MET A 294 -12.72 -19.71 -6.10
C MET A 294 -13.32 -18.95 -4.92
N LEU A 295 -13.61 -19.69 -3.85
CA LEU A 295 -14.16 -19.15 -2.62
C LEU A 295 -13.07 -19.16 -1.56
N LEU A 296 -12.68 -17.97 -1.10
CA LEU A 296 -11.84 -17.80 0.06
C LEU A 296 -12.75 -17.67 1.28
N LEU A 297 -12.83 -18.73 2.10
CA LEU A 297 -13.81 -18.84 3.18
C LEU A 297 -13.51 -17.96 4.40
N GLU A 298 -12.25 -17.60 4.57
CA GLU A 298 -11.76 -16.73 5.62
C GLU A 298 -10.77 -15.75 4.99
N LEU A 299 -10.87 -14.48 5.36
CA LEU A 299 -9.94 -13.46 4.88
C LEU A 299 -8.51 -13.74 5.35
N HIS A 300 -7.74 -14.39 4.49
CA HIS A 300 -6.31 -14.60 4.67
C HIS A 300 -5.55 -13.84 3.59
N LEU A 301 -5.08 -12.64 3.94
CA LEU A 301 -4.47 -11.71 2.98
C LEU A 301 -3.26 -12.30 2.23
N PRO A 302 -2.31 -13.02 2.87
CA PRO A 302 -1.21 -13.64 2.14
C PRO A 302 -1.67 -14.64 1.09
N THR A 303 -2.66 -15.48 1.40
CA THR A 303 -3.25 -16.41 0.42
C THR A 303 -3.92 -15.64 -0.71
N LEU A 304 -4.66 -14.59 -0.37
CA LEU A 304 -5.34 -13.75 -1.33
C LEU A 304 -4.36 -13.12 -2.33
N TYR A 305 -3.27 -12.50 -1.85
CA TYR A 305 -2.30 -11.85 -2.73
C TYR A 305 -1.58 -12.82 -3.67
N ARG A 306 -1.48 -14.11 -3.31
CA ARG A 306 -0.91 -15.13 -4.21
C ARG A 306 -1.82 -15.51 -5.37
N VAL A 307 -3.14 -15.34 -5.24
CA VAL A 307 -4.09 -15.68 -6.31
C VAL A 307 -4.45 -14.49 -7.21
N LEU A 308 -4.33 -13.26 -6.70
CA LEU A 308 -4.65 -12.04 -7.47
C LEU A 308 -3.96 -11.92 -8.84
N PRO A 309 -2.71 -12.39 -9.05
CA PRO A 309 -2.05 -12.26 -10.34
C PRO A 309 -2.79 -12.96 -11.49
N PHE A 310 -3.46 -14.08 -11.22
CA PHE A 310 -4.08 -14.93 -12.25
C PHE A 310 -5.59 -15.14 -12.08
N ALA A 311 -6.21 -14.51 -11.08
CA ALA A 311 -7.64 -14.58 -10.83
C ALA A 311 -8.29 -13.19 -10.76
N GLN A 312 -9.52 -13.09 -11.27
CA GLN A 312 -10.29 -11.84 -11.22
C GLN A 312 -11.12 -11.79 -9.93
N LEU A 313 -11.00 -10.71 -9.18
CA LEU A 313 -11.82 -10.47 -8.00
C LEU A 313 -13.26 -10.15 -8.44
N LYS A 314 -14.24 -10.93 -7.98
CA LYS A 314 -15.67 -10.61 -8.13
C LYS A 314 -16.20 -9.85 -6.93
N GLN A 315 -15.86 -10.32 -5.73
CA GLN A 315 -16.34 -9.76 -4.48
C GLN A 315 -15.30 -10.04 -3.39
N ILE A 316 -14.99 -9.01 -2.61
CA ILE A 316 -14.17 -9.13 -1.40
C ILE A 316 -15.05 -8.93 -0.17
N ASP A 317 -15.05 -9.88 0.74
CA ASP A 317 -15.74 -9.82 2.03
C ASP A 317 -15.16 -10.89 2.97
N GLN A 318 -15.84 -11.16 4.09
CA GLN A 318 -15.53 -12.29 4.97
C GLN A 318 -15.38 -13.60 4.19
N VAL A 319 -16.28 -13.84 3.23
CA VAL A 319 -16.08 -14.82 2.15
C VAL A 319 -15.85 -14.06 0.85
N SER A 320 -14.65 -14.22 0.28
CA SER A 320 -14.28 -13.54 -0.97
C SER A 320 -14.39 -14.48 -2.15
N THR A 321 -14.88 -13.98 -3.28
CA THR A 321 -15.10 -14.75 -4.51
C THR A 321 -14.21 -14.22 -5.64
N PHE A 322 -13.52 -15.14 -6.29
CA PHE A 322 -12.69 -14.89 -7.46
C PHE A 322 -13.09 -15.81 -8.59
N VAL A 323 -12.71 -15.46 -9.82
CA VAL A 323 -12.90 -16.33 -10.98
C VAL A 323 -11.61 -16.50 -11.75
N LEU A 324 -11.34 -17.75 -12.10
CA LEU A 324 -10.31 -18.12 -13.05
C LEU A 324 -10.87 -17.96 -14.46
N THR A 325 -10.23 -17.13 -15.26
CA THR A 325 -10.61 -16.89 -16.66
C THR A 325 -9.41 -17.15 -17.55
N GLN A 326 -9.67 -17.46 -18.82
CA GLN A 326 -8.61 -17.56 -19.82
C GLN A 326 -7.81 -16.26 -19.92
N ASP A 327 -8.47 -15.10 -19.90
CA ASP A 327 -7.83 -13.79 -19.99
C ASP A 327 -6.95 -13.47 -18.78
N SER A 328 -7.43 -13.74 -17.56
CA SER A 328 -6.64 -13.51 -16.34
C SER A 328 -5.39 -14.38 -16.28
N LEU A 329 -5.52 -15.65 -16.69
CA LEU A 329 -4.36 -16.55 -16.80
C LEU A 329 -3.41 -16.08 -17.90
N ALA A 330 -3.91 -15.75 -19.09
CA ALA A 330 -3.09 -15.27 -20.20
C ALA A 330 -2.31 -14.01 -19.83
N ASN A 331 -2.96 -13.06 -19.14
CA ASN A 331 -2.31 -11.83 -18.66
C ASN A 331 -1.23 -12.13 -17.63
N ALA A 332 -1.48 -13.05 -16.69
CA ALA A 332 -0.48 -13.49 -15.72
C ALA A 332 0.77 -14.08 -16.39
N LEU A 333 0.56 -14.99 -17.37
CA LEU A 333 1.65 -15.62 -18.11
C LEU A 333 2.45 -14.59 -18.92
N LYS A 334 1.77 -13.64 -19.60
CA LYS A 334 2.44 -12.54 -20.30
C LYS A 334 3.30 -11.67 -19.38
N LYS A 335 2.88 -11.51 -18.11
CA LYS A 335 3.62 -10.79 -17.05
C LYS A 335 4.73 -11.62 -16.40
N GLY A 336 5.05 -12.80 -16.94
CA GLY A 336 6.21 -13.60 -16.51
C GLY A 336 5.90 -14.70 -15.50
N LEU A 337 4.64 -14.90 -15.10
CA LEU A 337 4.30 -16.05 -14.25
C LEU A 337 4.47 -17.34 -15.04
N ARG A 338 5.04 -18.37 -14.41
CA ARG A 338 5.14 -19.71 -14.97
C ARG A 338 3.94 -20.52 -14.53
N PHE A 339 3.28 -21.17 -15.49
CA PHE A 339 2.09 -21.97 -15.22
C PHE A 339 2.28 -22.99 -14.09
N GLU A 340 3.28 -23.88 -14.20
CA GLU A 340 3.49 -24.95 -13.21
C GLU A 340 3.86 -24.43 -11.82
N LYS A 341 4.84 -23.51 -11.77
CA LYS A 341 5.41 -23.05 -10.50
C LYS A 341 4.58 -21.97 -9.81
N ASP A 342 4.06 -21.02 -10.57
CA ASP A 342 3.50 -19.78 -10.03
C ASP A 342 1.95 -19.80 -10.05
N VAL A 343 1.32 -20.66 -10.86
CA VAL A 343 -0.15 -20.80 -10.91
C VAL A 343 -0.60 -22.13 -10.30
N LEU A 344 -0.19 -23.26 -10.88
CA LEU A 344 -0.70 -24.58 -10.47
C LEU A 344 -0.27 -24.94 -9.05
N SER A 345 1.02 -24.81 -8.74
CA SER A 345 1.55 -25.05 -7.39
C SER A 345 0.90 -24.15 -6.34
N VAL A 346 0.66 -22.87 -6.67
CA VAL A 346 -0.06 -21.95 -5.77
C VAL A 346 -1.47 -22.43 -5.53
N LEU A 347 -2.24 -22.74 -6.59
CA LEU A 347 -3.61 -23.25 -6.48
C LEU A 347 -3.69 -24.53 -5.64
N GLN A 348 -2.77 -25.47 -5.83
CA GLN A 348 -2.67 -26.69 -5.04
C GLN A 348 -2.37 -26.41 -3.57
N LYS A 349 -1.48 -25.46 -3.28
CA LYS A 349 -1.08 -25.12 -1.91
C LYS A 349 -2.19 -24.39 -1.13
N VAL A 350 -2.94 -23.51 -1.81
CA VAL A 350 -3.98 -22.69 -1.17
C VAL A 350 -5.36 -23.34 -1.16
N SER A 351 -5.57 -24.40 -1.96
CA SER A 351 -6.84 -25.10 -2.02
C SER A 351 -7.01 -26.08 -0.86
N GLN A 352 -8.19 -26.09 -0.25
CA GLN A 352 -8.57 -27.06 0.80
C GLN A 352 -8.73 -28.49 0.26
N LYS A 353 -9.02 -28.61 -1.02
CA LYS A 353 -9.27 -29.88 -1.71
C LYS A 353 -8.45 -29.94 -2.98
N GLU A 354 -8.30 -31.14 -3.53
CA GLU A 354 -7.77 -31.29 -4.88
C GLU A 354 -8.58 -30.45 -5.88
N LEU A 355 -7.88 -29.92 -6.89
CA LEU A 355 -8.52 -29.10 -7.92
C LEU A 355 -9.48 -29.97 -8.74
N PRO A 356 -10.69 -29.48 -9.05
CA PRO A 356 -11.60 -30.19 -9.95
C PRO A 356 -10.91 -30.52 -11.28
N GLN A 357 -11.08 -31.75 -11.77
CA GLN A 357 -10.39 -32.25 -12.96
C GLN A 357 -10.65 -31.37 -14.20
N ASN A 358 -11.89 -30.89 -14.36
CA ASN A 358 -12.25 -30.01 -15.46
C ASN A 358 -11.52 -28.66 -15.39
N VAL A 359 -11.37 -28.09 -14.18
CA VAL A 359 -10.62 -26.84 -13.96
C VAL A 359 -9.14 -27.05 -14.29
N LEU A 360 -8.53 -28.13 -13.82
CA LEU A 360 -7.14 -28.46 -14.11
C LEU A 360 -6.90 -28.59 -15.62
N TYR A 361 -7.75 -29.34 -16.32
CA TYR A 361 -7.66 -29.54 -17.76
C TYR A 361 -7.76 -28.20 -18.52
N SER A 362 -8.75 -27.37 -18.19
CA SER A 362 -8.95 -26.08 -18.84
C SER A 362 -7.80 -25.12 -18.59
N LEU A 363 -7.26 -25.05 -17.36
CA LEU A 363 -6.12 -24.19 -17.06
C LEU A 363 -4.87 -24.60 -17.87
N GLN A 364 -4.61 -25.91 -17.97
CA GLN A 364 -3.51 -26.43 -18.80
C GLN A 364 -3.71 -26.12 -20.27
N ASP A 365 -4.94 -26.27 -20.78
CA ASP A 365 -5.27 -25.97 -22.16
C ASP A 365 -5.10 -24.47 -22.47
N TRP A 366 -5.64 -23.59 -21.62
CA TRP A 366 -5.47 -22.14 -21.76
C TRP A 366 -4.00 -21.72 -21.73
N ALA A 367 -3.20 -22.32 -20.86
CA ALA A 367 -1.76 -22.05 -20.77
C ALA A 367 -1.02 -22.46 -22.06
N LYS A 368 -1.36 -23.59 -22.68
CA LYS A 368 -0.75 -24.04 -23.96
C LYS A 368 -1.03 -23.07 -25.11
N HIS A 369 -2.19 -22.43 -25.12
CA HIS A 369 -2.54 -21.43 -26.14
C HIS A 369 -1.81 -20.10 -25.95
N CYS A 370 -1.29 -19.82 -24.75
CA CYS A 370 -0.55 -18.61 -24.46
C CYS A 370 0.91 -18.74 -24.89
N LYS A 371 1.22 -18.26 -26.10
CA LYS A 371 2.59 -18.16 -26.59
C LYS A 371 3.22 -16.85 -26.12
N VAL A 372 4.22 -16.93 -25.25
CA VAL A 372 4.94 -15.78 -24.73
C VAL A 372 6.43 -15.96 -25.04
N ALA A 373 7.06 -14.89 -25.54
CA ALA A 373 8.50 -14.78 -25.66
C ALA A 373 8.97 -13.63 -24.75
N TYR A 374 10.08 -13.84 -24.05
CA TYR A 374 10.68 -12.84 -23.19
C TYR A 374 12.00 -12.40 -23.80
N LEU A 375 12.22 -11.09 -23.83
CA LEU A 375 13.52 -10.50 -24.09
C LEU A 375 14.14 -10.13 -22.75
N SER A 376 15.40 -10.47 -22.53
CA SER A 376 16.09 -10.13 -21.29
C SER A 376 17.53 -9.73 -21.60
N PRO A 377 18.02 -8.63 -21.01
CA PRO A 377 19.44 -8.30 -21.08
C PRO A 377 20.21 -9.35 -20.29
N VAL A 378 21.26 -9.90 -20.90
CA VAL A 378 22.14 -10.89 -20.28
C VAL A 378 23.59 -10.58 -20.62
N LEU A 379 24.49 -10.86 -19.70
CA LEU A 379 25.90 -11.02 -20.04
C LEU A 379 26.10 -12.44 -20.52
N LEU A 380 26.69 -12.57 -21.70
CA LEU A 380 27.08 -13.86 -22.25
C LEU A 380 28.53 -14.15 -21.87
N ILE A 381 28.76 -15.35 -21.32
CA ILE A 381 30.09 -15.83 -20.96
C ILE A 381 30.38 -17.06 -21.81
N GLU A 382 31.47 -16.99 -22.55
CA GLU A 382 32.02 -18.08 -23.33
C GLU A 382 33.27 -18.60 -22.63
N VAL A 383 33.39 -19.91 -22.49
CA VAL A 383 34.59 -20.56 -21.92
C VAL A 383 35.23 -21.48 -22.94
N ASP A 384 36.56 -21.60 -22.85
CA ASP A 384 37.35 -22.22 -23.93
C ASP A 384 37.15 -23.75 -24.07
N ASN A 385 36.69 -24.44 -23.01
CA ASN A 385 36.53 -25.89 -23.04
C ASN A 385 35.47 -26.44 -22.05
N ASP A 386 34.97 -27.63 -22.39
CA ASP A 386 33.89 -28.31 -21.66
C ASP A 386 34.25 -28.67 -20.21
N ALA A 387 35.53 -28.92 -19.91
CA ALA A 387 35.97 -29.24 -18.56
C ALA A 387 35.82 -28.03 -17.63
N LEU A 388 36.17 -26.84 -18.11
CA LEU A 388 35.95 -25.60 -17.38
C LEU A 388 34.45 -25.27 -17.28
N GLY A 389 33.69 -25.51 -18.36
CA GLY A 389 32.23 -25.39 -18.33
C GLY A 389 31.57 -26.24 -17.24
N GLN A 390 32.00 -27.49 -17.08
CA GLN A 390 31.50 -28.37 -16.01
C GLN A 390 31.86 -27.85 -14.60
N GLN A 391 33.06 -27.30 -14.42
CA GLN A 391 33.47 -26.70 -13.14
C GLN A 391 32.60 -25.49 -12.80
N LEU A 392 32.39 -24.57 -13.75
CA LEU A 392 31.55 -23.38 -13.57
C LEU A 392 30.10 -23.75 -13.28
N ALA A 393 29.56 -24.76 -13.95
CA ALA A 393 28.19 -25.24 -13.74
C ALA A 393 27.99 -25.87 -12.35
N ALA A 394 29.05 -26.43 -11.76
CA ALA A 394 29.03 -27.08 -10.45
C ALA A 394 29.26 -26.10 -9.28
N ASP A 395 29.80 -24.91 -9.52
CA ASP A 395 30.13 -23.94 -8.48
C ASP A 395 28.87 -23.31 -7.84
N GLU A 396 28.79 -23.36 -6.50
CA GLU A 396 27.65 -22.86 -5.74
C GLU A 396 27.61 -21.32 -5.69
N THR A 397 28.76 -20.66 -5.68
CA THR A 397 28.87 -19.20 -5.66
C THR A 397 28.31 -18.63 -6.95
N LEU A 398 28.68 -19.20 -8.09
CA LEU A 398 28.18 -18.78 -9.40
C LEU A 398 26.67 -19.03 -9.55
N ARG A 399 26.15 -20.15 -9.01
CA ARG A 399 24.69 -20.39 -8.95
C ARG A 399 23.97 -19.35 -8.11
N SER A 400 24.56 -18.91 -6.99
CA SER A 400 23.99 -17.85 -6.15
C SER A 400 23.94 -16.48 -6.85
N LEU A 401 24.82 -16.26 -7.83
CA LEU A 401 24.86 -15.08 -8.69
C LEU A 401 23.98 -15.21 -9.95
N ASN A 402 23.07 -16.19 -10.00
CA ASN A 402 22.17 -16.47 -11.13
C ASN A 402 22.89 -16.78 -12.47
N VAL A 403 24.09 -17.34 -12.42
CA VAL A 403 24.77 -17.84 -13.63
C VAL A 403 24.02 -19.08 -14.14
N ARG A 404 23.58 -19.06 -15.40
CA ARG A 404 22.85 -20.16 -16.03
C ARG A 404 23.59 -20.67 -17.27
N SER A 405 23.80 -21.98 -17.35
CA SER A 405 24.32 -22.63 -18.57
C SER A 405 23.25 -22.65 -19.66
N LEU A 406 23.61 -22.16 -20.85
CA LEU A 406 22.85 -22.30 -22.10
C LEU A 406 23.37 -23.47 -22.94
N ALA A 407 24.68 -23.72 -22.88
CA ALA A 407 25.39 -24.81 -23.52
C ALA A 407 26.63 -25.18 -22.67
N PRO A 408 27.33 -26.30 -22.95
CA PRO A 408 28.50 -26.72 -22.16
C PRO A 408 29.54 -25.61 -21.94
N ASN A 409 29.75 -24.75 -22.95
CA ASN A 409 30.74 -23.66 -22.93
C ASN A 409 30.13 -22.26 -22.92
N LEU A 410 28.81 -22.17 -22.69
CA LEU A 410 28.09 -20.91 -22.82
C LEU A 410 27.19 -20.69 -21.61
N PHE A 411 27.41 -19.58 -20.92
CA PHE A 411 26.70 -19.21 -19.71
C PHE A 411 26.12 -17.81 -19.84
N THR A 412 25.10 -17.53 -19.05
CA THR A 412 24.47 -16.22 -18.98
C THR A 412 24.34 -15.75 -17.54
N ILE A 413 24.51 -14.44 -17.35
CA ILE A 413 24.11 -13.74 -16.13
C ILE A 413 22.97 -12.81 -16.49
N GLN A 414 21.83 -12.98 -15.83
CA GLN A 414 20.73 -12.05 -15.95
C GLN A 414 20.91 -10.91 -14.94
N PHE A 415 20.72 -9.68 -15.39
CA PHE A 415 20.69 -8.50 -14.54
C PHE A 415 19.45 -7.67 -14.85
N SER A 416 18.84 -7.11 -13.81
CA SER A 416 17.65 -6.26 -13.94
C SER A 416 18.01 -4.80 -14.22
N ASP A 417 19.22 -4.40 -13.84
CA ASP A 417 19.76 -3.05 -13.92
C ASP A 417 21.29 -3.16 -14.11
N PRO A 418 21.89 -2.55 -15.15
CA PRO A 418 23.34 -2.54 -15.35
C PRO A 418 24.12 -1.97 -14.16
N GLU A 419 23.56 -0.98 -13.43
CA GLU A 419 24.24 -0.31 -12.33
C GLU A 419 24.29 -1.17 -11.05
N GLN A 420 23.33 -2.08 -10.89
CA GLN A 420 23.27 -3.03 -9.77
C GLN A 420 24.08 -4.31 -10.05
N MET A 421 24.73 -4.40 -11.20
CA MET A 421 25.52 -5.56 -11.55
C MET A 421 26.79 -5.62 -10.69
N ASN A 422 26.84 -6.61 -9.80
CA ASN A 422 28.01 -6.86 -8.97
C ASN A 422 29.12 -7.60 -9.75
N LEU A 423 29.58 -6.98 -10.84
CA LEU A 423 30.73 -7.43 -11.64
C LEU A 423 31.98 -7.70 -10.79
N PRO A 424 32.31 -6.91 -9.75
CA PRO A 424 33.47 -7.19 -8.90
C PRO A 424 33.37 -8.54 -8.20
N THR A 425 32.23 -8.84 -7.56
CA THR A 425 32.04 -10.12 -6.85
C THR A 425 32.03 -11.31 -7.83
N PHE A 426 31.48 -11.11 -9.03
CA PHE A 426 31.53 -12.12 -10.08
C PHE A 426 32.96 -12.37 -10.59
N ARG A 427 33.75 -11.31 -10.82
CA ARG A 427 35.16 -11.43 -11.19
C ARG A 427 35.95 -12.17 -10.11
N ASP A 428 35.75 -11.82 -8.83
CA ASP A 428 36.41 -12.49 -7.70
C ASP A 428 36.07 -13.99 -7.65
N ALA A 429 34.82 -14.36 -7.97
CA ALA A 429 34.40 -15.76 -8.02
C ALA A 429 35.10 -16.52 -9.16
N LEU A 430 35.23 -15.91 -10.34
CA LEU A 430 35.96 -16.50 -11.47
C LEU A 430 37.47 -16.62 -11.21
N GLU A 431 38.08 -15.60 -10.60
CA GLU A 431 39.50 -15.61 -10.27
C GLU A 431 39.85 -16.70 -9.24
N LYS A 432 38.97 -16.94 -8.25
CA LYS A 432 39.11 -18.06 -7.31
C LYS A 432 39.06 -19.43 -7.98
N LEU A 433 38.40 -19.54 -9.13
CA LEU A 433 38.36 -20.74 -9.96
C LEU A 433 39.52 -20.80 -10.98
N GLY A 434 40.45 -19.84 -10.95
CA GLY A 434 41.58 -19.76 -11.87
C GLY A 434 41.19 -19.31 -13.27
N VAL A 435 40.03 -18.68 -13.44
CA VAL A 435 39.52 -18.20 -14.73
C VAL A 435 39.78 -16.71 -14.88
N SER A 436 40.49 -16.32 -15.93
CA SER A 436 40.65 -14.91 -16.29
C SER A 436 39.49 -14.43 -17.17
N LEU A 437 38.86 -13.32 -16.79
CA LEU A 437 37.77 -12.73 -17.55
C LEU A 437 38.31 -11.74 -18.59
N SER A 438 38.12 -12.03 -19.87
CA SER A 438 38.36 -11.08 -20.97
C SER A 438 37.03 -10.58 -21.53
N VAL A 439 36.85 -9.26 -21.60
CA VAL A 439 35.62 -8.63 -22.11
C VAL A 439 35.75 -8.45 -23.63
N LYS A 440 35.07 -9.30 -24.40
CA LYS A 440 34.98 -9.18 -25.86
C LYS A 440 33.91 -8.14 -26.22
N ALA A 441 34.31 -6.86 -26.27
CA ALA A 441 33.52 -5.69 -26.67
C ALA A 441 32.22 -5.43 -25.88
N MET A 442 32.08 -4.23 -25.34
CA MET A 442 30.87 -3.77 -24.68
C MET A 442 30.09 -2.91 -25.69
N LEU A 443 28.90 -3.35 -26.13
CA LEU A 443 27.94 -2.45 -26.78
C LEU A 443 27.29 -1.61 -25.67
N MET A 444 27.98 -0.57 -25.23
CA MET A 444 27.36 0.54 -24.49
C MET A 444 27.09 1.64 -25.51
N ARG A 445 25.85 2.11 -25.57
CA ARG A 445 25.42 3.25 -26.38
C ARG A 445 26.33 4.44 -26.10
N ASP A 446 26.74 5.12 -27.17
CA ASP A 446 27.16 6.51 -27.11
C ASP A 446 26.01 7.31 -26.48
N VAL A 447 26.22 7.77 -25.24
CA VAL A 447 25.51 8.96 -24.76
C VAL A 447 26.25 10.09 -25.46
N GLU A 448 25.68 10.58 -26.55
CA GLU A 448 26.06 11.89 -27.08
C GLU A 448 25.70 12.89 -25.98
N ASP A 449 26.69 13.22 -25.15
CA ASP A 449 26.73 14.48 -24.40
C ASP A 449 26.65 15.57 -25.47
N TYR A 450 25.45 16.10 -25.69
CA TYR A 450 25.30 17.43 -26.25
C TYR A 450 25.81 18.38 -25.17
N ASP A 451 27.09 18.69 -25.27
CA ASP A 451 27.67 19.94 -24.77
C ASP A 451 26.91 21.09 -25.47
N ASP A 452 25.82 21.55 -24.86
CA ASP A 452 25.28 22.89 -25.11
C ASP A 452 26.08 23.88 -24.24
N ASP A 453 27.38 23.98 -24.55
CA ASP A 453 28.20 25.18 -24.30
C ASP A 453 28.21 25.95 -25.64
N ASP A 454 27.17 26.76 -25.86
CA ASP A 454 27.23 27.93 -26.72
C ASP A 454 26.63 29.10 -25.92
N ASP A 455 27.43 29.59 -24.97
CA ASP A 455 27.48 31.02 -24.69
C ASP A 455 28.02 31.71 -25.94
N ASP A 456 27.22 32.58 -26.56
CA ASP A 456 27.63 33.95 -26.90
C ASP A 456 26.49 34.68 -27.62
N ASP A 457 25.96 35.69 -26.90
CA ASP A 457 25.65 37.04 -27.37
C ASP A 457 25.23 37.25 -28.83
N ASP A 458 24.00 37.73 -29.02
CA ASP A 458 23.83 39.02 -29.70
C ASP A 458 22.48 39.66 -29.33
N ASP A 459 22.60 40.85 -28.76
CA ASP A 459 21.58 41.89 -28.72
C ASP A 459 20.95 42.08 -30.10
N ASP A 460 19.62 42.23 -30.17
CA ASP A 460 19.04 43.37 -30.88
C ASP A 460 17.54 43.53 -30.58
N ASP A 461 17.25 44.73 -30.07
CA ASP A 461 15.97 45.43 -30.13
C ASP A 461 15.14 45.10 -31.38
N TYR A 462 13.83 44.89 -31.23
CA TYR A 462 12.85 45.65 -32.03
C TYR A 462 11.46 45.65 -31.38
N HIS A 463 11.03 46.87 -31.08
CA HIS A 463 9.71 47.30 -30.67
C HIS A 463 8.55 46.91 -31.62
N PHE A 464 7.39 46.65 -30.99
CA PHE A 464 6.01 47.06 -31.35
C PHE A 464 5.40 46.67 -32.73
N PHE A 465 4.23 46.02 -32.70
CA PHE A 465 2.89 46.62 -32.87
C PHE A 465 1.83 45.53 -33.12
N GLY A 466 0.66 45.68 -32.49
CA GLY A 466 -0.57 44.92 -32.83
C GLY A 466 -1.49 44.68 -31.65
#